data_AF-A0A2N2HG88-F1
#
_entry.id   AF-A0A2N2HG88-F1
#
_cell.length_a   1.000
_cell.length_b   1.000
_cell.length_c   1.000
_cell.angle_alpha   90.00
_cell.angle_beta   90.00
_cell.angle_gamma   90.00
#
_symmetry.space_group_name_H-M   'P 1'
#
loop_
_entity.id
_entity.type
_entity.pdbx_description
1 polymer ?
#
loop_
_entity_poly.entity_id
_entity_poly.type
_entity_poly.pdbx_seq_one_letter_code
_entity_poly.pdbx_strand_id
1 'polypeptide(L)'
;VLGTYGTGAVMAVPAHDERDYAFARKHGLPVVEVVSPDGALHEDLDAAYTDDGVAVRSQQFDGLATPEMKNRIVAHLEQSKLGKATVNYKLRDWVFSRQRYWGEPFPVYFPVDLEAGGDPRQGAKHTIRYDQPIAVEESELPVVLPDLHDFRPGNDPRGPLARALDWVFFQRDGKWFARETNTMPQWAGSCWYYLRFLDPRNVDRPFSEESYDAWMPVDLYVGGSEHAVLHLLYARFWHKVLYDVGVVKHAEPFVRLVHQGMILGENNEKMSKSRGNVINPDDVVREYGADALRAYEMFMGPLEQVKPWQTSGIQGVRRFLDRVFKLCTGQLVDAPADEATERLVHKTIKKVGDDIEAMRFNTAVSALMILTNHIASLEQVPVGAARTLVLLLAPIAPHL
;
A
#
# COMPACT_ATOMS: atom_id res chain seq x y z
N VAL A 1 -22.50 -5.74 -19.18
CA VAL A 1 -23.03 -5.82 -17.79
C VAL A 1 -22.23 -6.86 -17.02
N LEU A 2 -21.81 -6.57 -15.78
CA LEU A 2 -21.05 -7.52 -14.95
C LEU A 2 -22.03 -8.23 -14.00
N GLY A 3 -22.17 -9.56 -14.10
CA GLY A 3 -23.14 -10.32 -13.31
C GLY A 3 -22.91 -10.28 -11.79
N THR A 4 -21.68 -9.97 -11.34
CA THR A 4 -21.29 -9.92 -9.93
C THR A 4 -21.30 -8.50 -9.33
N TYR A 5 -21.83 -7.50 -10.06
CA TYR A 5 -21.89 -6.12 -9.59
C TYR A 5 -23.32 -5.58 -9.61
N GLY A 6 -23.74 -4.92 -8.53
CA GLY A 6 -25.13 -4.49 -8.34
C GLY A 6 -26.07 -5.70 -8.35
N THR A 7 -27.12 -5.65 -9.18
CA THR A 7 -28.08 -6.76 -9.36
C THR A 7 -27.72 -7.68 -10.53
N GLY A 8 -26.58 -7.45 -11.20
CA GLY A 8 -26.24 -8.14 -12.45
C GLY A 8 -27.07 -7.68 -13.66
N ALA A 9 -27.94 -6.70 -13.48
CA ALA A 9 -28.74 -6.04 -14.51
C ALA A 9 -28.59 -4.53 -14.41
N VAL A 10 -28.71 -3.83 -15.53
CA VAL A 10 -28.71 -2.36 -15.59
C VAL A 10 -29.84 -1.90 -16.52
N MET A 11 -30.45 -0.76 -16.21
CA MET A 11 -31.27 -0.05 -17.19
C MET A 11 -30.31 0.64 -18.17
N ALA A 12 -30.57 0.50 -19.47
CA ALA A 12 -29.79 1.19 -20.49
C ALA A 12 -30.43 2.56 -20.79
N VAL A 13 -29.66 3.64 -20.70
CA VAL A 13 -30.14 5.00 -21.00
C VAL A 13 -29.21 5.63 -22.05
N PRO A 14 -29.35 5.27 -23.33
CA PRO A 14 -28.36 5.60 -24.37
C PRO A 14 -28.09 7.09 -24.54
N ALA A 15 -29.07 7.96 -24.30
CA ALA A 15 -28.85 9.41 -24.41
C ALA A 15 -27.90 9.96 -23.33
N HIS A 16 -27.68 9.23 -22.23
CA HIS A 16 -27.02 9.74 -21.02
C HIS A 16 -25.97 8.78 -20.40
N ASP A 17 -25.62 7.70 -21.10
CA ASP A 17 -24.46 6.85 -20.78
C ASP A 17 -23.72 6.49 -22.09
N GLU A 18 -22.43 6.79 -22.15
CA GLU A 18 -21.61 6.60 -23.36
C GLU A 18 -21.55 5.13 -23.83
N ARG A 19 -21.57 4.18 -22.89
CA ARG A 19 -21.49 2.74 -23.22
C ARG A 19 -22.82 2.27 -23.77
N ASP A 20 -23.93 2.73 -23.18
CA ASP A 20 -25.27 2.45 -23.67
C ASP A 20 -25.50 3.10 -25.04
N TYR A 21 -25.00 4.32 -25.26
CA TYR A 21 -25.03 5.01 -26.54
C TYR A 21 -24.33 4.23 -27.63
N ALA A 22 -23.07 3.84 -27.39
CA ALA A 22 -22.29 3.06 -28.34
C ALA A 22 -22.96 1.72 -28.68
N PHE A 23 -23.51 1.05 -27.66
CA PHE A 23 -24.28 -0.20 -27.85
C PHE A 23 -25.54 0.04 -28.68
N ALA A 24 -26.32 1.07 -28.35
CA ALA A 24 -27.56 1.39 -29.05
C ALA A 24 -27.30 1.77 -30.53
N ARG A 25 -26.31 2.62 -30.80
CA ARG A 25 -25.91 3.00 -32.17
C ARG A 25 -25.48 1.79 -32.99
N LYS A 26 -24.69 0.87 -32.41
CA LYS A 26 -24.25 -0.35 -33.08
C LYS A 26 -25.40 -1.28 -33.44
N HIS A 27 -26.42 -1.35 -32.59
CA HIS A 27 -27.53 -2.31 -32.73
C HIS A 27 -28.84 -1.69 -33.22
N GLY A 28 -28.83 -0.40 -33.60
CA GLY A 28 -30.03 0.31 -34.08
C GLY A 28 -31.12 0.44 -33.04
N LEU A 29 -30.76 0.55 -31.75
CA LEU A 29 -31.72 0.72 -30.66
C LEU A 29 -32.08 2.22 -30.48
N PRO A 30 -33.27 2.53 -29.94
CA PRO A 30 -33.69 3.91 -29.71
C PRO A 30 -32.75 4.68 -28.77
N VAL A 31 -32.50 5.94 -29.10
CA VAL A 31 -31.80 6.90 -28.24
C VAL A 31 -32.81 8.00 -27.89
N VAL A 32 -33.19 8.08 -26.60
CA VAL A 32 -34.23 9.00 -26.13
C VAL A 32 -33.63 9.96 -25.12
N GLU A 33 -33.57 11.24 -25.48
CA GLU A 33 -33.19 12.32 -24.59
C GLU A 33 -34.24 12.49 -23.47
N VAL A 34 -33.78 12.47 -22.22
CA VAL A 34 -34.59 12.76 -21.02
C VAL A 34 -33.94 13.80 -20.09
N VAL A 35 -32.70 14.19 -20.36
CA VAL A 35 -31.98 15.29 -19.71
C VAL A 35 -31.38 16.17 -20.79
N SER A 36 -31.74 17.46 -20.79
CA SER A 36 -31.25 18.45 -21.75
C SER A 36 -30.36 19.48 -21.05
N PRO A 37 -29.26 19.94 -21.68
CA PRO A 37 -28.39 20.97 -21.09
C PRO A 37 -29.09 22.32 -20.89
N ASP A 38 -30.10 22.64 -21.72
CA ASP A 38 -30.79 23.93 -21.73
C ASP A 38 -32.31 23.81 -21.51
N GLY A 39 -32.82 22.58 -21.33
CA GLY A 39 -34.24 22.29 -21.17
C GLY A 39 -35.04 22.28 -22.47
N ALA A 40 -34.39 22.45 -23.63
CA ALA A 40 -35.00 22.26 -24.95
C ALA A 40 -34.77 20.84 -25.47
N LEU A 41 -35.66 20.37 -26.35
CA LEU A 41 -35.54 19.05 -26.97
C LEU A 41 -34.66 19.10 -28.22
N HIS A 42 -33.75 18.14 -28.31
CA HIS A 42 -32.91 17.93 -29.47
C HIS A 42 -33.45 16.75 -30.30
N GLU A 43 -33.46 16.90 -31.64
CA GLU A 43 -33.97 15.87 -32.55
C GLU A 43 -32.97 14.73 -32.74
N ASP A 44 -31.69 15.06 -32.84
CA ASP A 44 -30.59 14.11 -32.94
C ASP A 44 -29.52 14.41 -31.88
N LEU A 45 -29.04 13.35 -31.24
CA LEU A 45 -27.90 13.40 -30.32
C LEU A 45 -26.68 12.82 -31.01
N ASP A 46 -25.64 13.64 -31.21
CA ASP A 46 -24.37 13.18 -31.79
C ASP A 46 -23.57 12.30 -30.82
N ALA A 47 -23.74 12.53 -29.51
CA ALA A 47 -23.13 11.79 -28.41
C ALA A 47 -24.06 11.71 -27.20
N ALA A 48 -23.74 10.84 -26.24
CA ALA A 48 -24.42 10.84 -24.95
C ALA A 48 -24.12 12.13 -24.17
N TYR A 49 -25.14 12.74 -23.59
CA TYR A 49 -25.02 13.85 -22.66
C TYR A 49 -25.00 13.33 -21.22
N THR A 50 -23.85 13.39 -20.55
CA THR A 50 -23.60 12.72 -19.26
C THR A 50 -23.55 13.68 -18.06
N ASP A 51 -23.69 14.98 -18.29
CA ASP A 51 -23.71 16.01 -17.25
C ASP A 51 -25.10 16.21 -16.64
N ASP A 52 -25.16 16.94 -15.53
CA ASP A 52 -26.43 17.39 -14.96
C ASP A 52 -27.05 18.49 -15.85
N GLY A 53 -28.38 18.45 -16.02
CA GLY A 53 -29.15 19.37 -16.85
C GLY A 53 -30.58 19.49 -16.35
N VAL A 54 -31.53 19.66 -17.27
CA VAL A 54 -32.96 19.82 -17.01
C VAL A 54 -33.71 18.62 -17.57
N ALA A 55 -34.61 18.06 -16.76
CA ALA A 55 -35.45 16.95 -17.13
C ALA A 55 -36.43 17.32 -18.26
N VAL A 56 -36.47 16.49 -19.29
CA VAL A 56 -37.38 16.58 -20.43
C VAL A 56 -37.97 15.20 -20.71
N ARG A 57 -39.14 15.12 -21.38
CA ARG A 57 -39.82 13.84 -21.70
C ARG A 57 -39.99 12.90 -20.48
N SER A 58 -40.11 13.48 -19.30
CA SER A 58 -40.11 12.83 -17.99
C SER A 58 -41.40 13.12 -17.19
N GLN A 59 -42.46 13.58 -17.86
CA GLN A 59 -43.81 13.75 -17.30
C GLN A 59 -43.83 14.73 -16.11
N GLN A 60 -44.33 14.28 -14.95
CA GLN A 60 -44.40 15.06 -13.71
C GLN A 60 -43.04 15.55 -13.18
N PHE A 61 -41.94 15.10 -13.80
CA PHE A 61 -40.58 15.51 -13.47
C PHE A 61 -39.99 16.53 -14.47
N ASP A 62 -40.70 16.89 -15.55
CA ASP A 62 -40.22 17.85 -16.53
C ASP A 62 -39.89 19.22 -15.90
N GLY A 63 -38.82 19.85 -16.38
CA GLY A 63 -38.34 21.15 -15.92
C GLY A 63 -37.51 21.11 -14.63
N LEU A 64 -37.37 19.95 -13.98
CA LEU A 64 -36.53 19.81 -12.79
C LEU A 64 -35.05 19.69 -13.14
N ALA A 65 -34.19 20.31 -12.34
CA ALA A 65 -32.74 20.07 -12.44
C ALA A 65 -32.39 18.64 -12.01
N THR A 66 -31.37 18.03 -12.63
CA THR A 66 -31.00 16.62 -12.39
C THR A 66 -30.85 16.24 -10.91
N PRO A 67 -30.20 17.03 -10.02
CA PRO A 67 -30.12 16.69 -8.59
C PRO A 67 -31.48 16.62 -7.90
N GLU A 68 -32.39 17.54 -8.24
CA GLU A 68 -33.76 17.55 -7.69
C GLU A 68 -34.60 16.41 -8.26
N MET A 69 -34.50 16.17 -9.57
CA MET A 69 -35.16 15.06 -10.26
C MET A 69 -34.77 13.71 -9.64
N LYS A 70 -33.47 13.46 -9.39
CA LYS A 70 -32.97 12.25 -8.74
C LYS A 70 -33.68 12.01 -7.39
N ASN A 71 -33.75 13.03 -6.54
CA ASN A 71 -34.42 12.92 -5.24
C ASN A 71 -35.93 12.64 -5.37
N ARG A 72 -36.64 13.37 -6.26
CA ARG A 72 -38.08 13.19 -6.45
C ARG A 72 -38.45 11.84 -7.06
N ILE A 73 -37.64 11.35 -8.02
CA ILE A 73 -37.85 10.02 -8.63
C ILE A 73 -37.63 8.92 -7.60
N VAL A 74 -36.57 8.99 -6.80
CA VAL A 74 -36.32 7.99 -5.73
C VAL A 74 -37.49 7.94 -4.75
N ALA A 75 -37.96 9.10 -4.27
CA ALA A 75 -39.11 9.17 -3.37
C ALA A 75 -40.40 8.62 -4.01
N HIS A 76 -40.64 8.93 -5.28
CA HIS A 76 -41.79 8.40 -6.02
C HIS A 76 -41.73 6.87 -6.17
N LEU A 77 -40.57 6.32 -6.51
CA LEU A 77 -40.36 4.87 -6.64
C LEU A 77 -40.56 4.14 -5.31
N GLU A 78 -40.12 4.74 -4.20
CA GLU A 78 -40.32 4.20 -2.85
C GLU A 78 -41.80 4.22 -2.42
N GLN A 79 -42.48 5.36 -2.59
CA GLN A 79 -43.91 5.50 -2.28
C GLN A 79 -44.76 4.54 -3.12
N SER A 80 -44.38 4.34 -4.38
CA SER A 80 -45.06 3.44 -5.32
C SER A 80 -44.66 1.97 -5.16
N LYS A 81 -43.71 1.66 -4.26
CA LYS A 81 -43.15 0.32 -4.05
C LYS A 81 -42.57 -0.33 -5.32
N LEU A 82 -42.04 0.49 -6.22
CA LEU A 82 -41.39 0.07 -7.47
C LEU A 82 -39.86 0.05 -7.36
N GLY A 83 -39.31 0.62 -6.29
CA GLY A 83 -37.88 0.64 -6.02
C GLY A 83 -37.58 1.11 -4.60
N LYS A 84 -36.28 1.08 -4.24
CA LYS A 84 -35.78 1.64 -2.98
C LYS A 84 -34.39 2.23 -3.18
N ALA A 85 -34.07 3.29 -2.45
CA ALA A 85 -32.71 3.80 -2.42
C ALA A 85 -31.73 2.71 -1.95
N THR A 86 -30.56 2.62 -2.59
CA THR A 86 -29.51 1.66 -2.23
C THR A 86 -28.17 2.33 -2.41
N VAL A 87 -27.29 2.19 -1.41
CA VAL A 87 -25.89 2.60 -1.51
C VAL A 87 -25.10 1.41 -2.05
N ASN A 88 -24.34 1.63 -3.12
CA ASN A 88 -23.45 0.63 -3.70
C ASN A 88 -22.01 1.13 -3.66
N TYR A 89 -21.07 0.22 -3.41
CA TYR A 89 -19.65 0.50 -3.42
C TYR A 89 -18.98 -0.13 -4.64
N LYS A 90 -18.00 0.56 -5.22
CA LYS A 90 -17.10 -0.02 -6.23
C LYS A 90 -16.17 -1.07 -5.61
N LEU A 91 -15.85 -0.91 -4.32
CA LEU A 91 -15.06 -1.88 -3.54
C LEU A 91 -15.79 -3.23 -3.52
N ARG A 92 -15.02 -4.31 -3.66
CA ARG A 92 -15.50 -5.69 -3.56
C ARG A 92 -14.83 -6.37 -2.38
N ASP A 93 -15.43 -7.44 -1.93
CA ASP A 93 -14.82 -8.30 -0.92
C ASP A 93 -13.47 -8.82 -1.38
N TRP A 94 -12.58 -8.95 -0.40
CA TRP A 94 -11.23 -9.33 -0.66
C TRP A 94 -11.13 -10.85 -0.87
N VAL A 95 -10.80 -11.24 -2.11
CA VAL A 95 -10.43 -12.63 -2.41
C VAL A 95 -9.12 -12.98 -1.70
N PHE A 96 -9.25 -13.63 -0.55
CA PHE A 96 -8.18 -13.87 0.41
C PHE A 96 -7.54 -15.27 0.28
N SER A 97 -8.00 -16.17 -0.58
CA SER A 97 -7.40 -17.52 -0.74
C SER A 97 -6.47 -17.61 -1.95
N ARG A 98 -5.42 -18.44 -1.86
CA ARG A 98 -4.46 -18.69 -2.95
C ARG A 98 -4.24 -20.19 -3.15
N GLN A 99 -4.31 -20.63 -4.41
CA GLN A 99 -3.94 -21.99 -4.82
C GLN A 99 -2.42 -22.07 -5.02
N ARG A 100 -1.67 -21.85 -3.94
CA ARG A 100 -0.20 -21.79 -3.91
C ARG A 100 0.30 -22.54 -2.69
N TYR A 101 1.56 -22.97 -2.75
CA TYR A 101 2.22 -23.63 -1.63
C TYR A 101 2.77 -22.62 -0.60
N TRP A 102 3.44 -21.57 -1.08
CA TRP A 102 4.15 -20.64 -0.19
C TRP A 102 3.22 -19.57 0.38
N GLY A 103 2.59 -19.90 1.50
CA GLY A 103 1.75 -19.01 2.30
C GLY A 103 1.28 -19.72 3.56
N GLU A 104 0.64 -18.97 4.45
CA GLU A 104 0.12 -19.48 5.71
C GLU A 104 -1.10 -20.38 5.45
N PRO A 105 -1.14 -21.63 5.96
CA PRO A 105 -2.34 -22.46 5.90
C PRO A 105 -3.51 -21.80 6.62
N PHE A 106 -4.72 -21.92 6.07
CA PHE A 106 -5.91 -21.50 6.80
C PHE A 106 -6.15 -22.42 8.01
N PRO A 107 -6.46 -21.87 9.19
CA PRO A 107 -6.83 -22.66 10.37
C PRO A 107 -8.29 -23.15 10.28
N VAL A 108 -8.62 -23.82 9.17
CA VAL A 108 -9.97 -24.35 8.88
C VAL A 108 -9.85 -25.77 8.30
N TYR A 109 -10.75 -26.65 8.71
CA TYR A 109 -10.92 -27.99 8.16
C TYR A 109 -12.41 -28.33 7.98
N PHE A 110 -12.68 -29.42 7.29
CA PHE A 110 -14.02 -29.81 6.84
C PHE A 110 -14.27 -31.30 7.11
N PRO A 111 -15.52 -31.70 7.46
CA PRO A 111 -15.89 -33.10 7.53
C PRO A 111 -15.70 -33.83 6.19
N VAL A 112 -15.37 -35.12 6.26
CA VAL A 112 -15.22 -36.00 5.10
C VAL A 112 -16.19 -37.17 5.22
N ASP A 113 -17.12 -37.25 4.26
CA ASP A 113 -18.05 -38.36 4.12
C ASP A 113 -17.42 -39.46 3.25
N LEU A 114 -17.40 -40.71 3.73
CA LEU A 114 -16.88 -41.87 3.00
C LEU A 114 -18.04 -42.69 2.42
N GLU A 115 -17.96 -43.09 1.15
CA GLU A 115 -19.02 -43.87 0.50
C GLU A 115 -19.11 -45.33 0.99
N ALA A 116 -17.98 -45.97 1.29
CA ALA A 116 -17.92 -47.39 1.65
C ALA A 116 -16.93 -47.68 2.80
N GLY A 117 -16.68 -46.69 3.67
CA GLY A 117 -15.58 -46.75 4.64
C GLY A 117 -14.20 -46.67 3.98
N GLY A 118 -13.13 -46.85 4.78
CA GLY A 118 -11.75 -46.83 4.30
C GLY A 118 -10.96 -45.56 4.64
N ASP A 119 -9.88 -45.32 3.89
CA ASP A 119 -8.94 -44.22 4.11
C ASP A 119 -8.87 -43.34 2.85
N PRO A 120 -9.29 -42.06 2.92
CA PRO A 120 -9.28 -41.16 1.76
C PRO A 120 -7.86 -40.93 1.20
N ARG A 121 -6.81 -41.10 2.02
CA ARG A 121 -5.40 -40.98 1.60
C ARG A 121 -4.98 -42.12 0.68
N GLN A 122 -5.68 -43.26 0.74
CA GLN A 122 -5.43 -44.44 -0.09
C GLN A 122 -6.37 -44.51 -1.30
N GLY A 123 -7.11 -43.42 -1.59
CA GLY A 123 -8.01 -43.35 -2.74
C GLY A 123 -9.42 -43.85 -2.47
N ALA A 124 -9.82 -44.04 -1.21
CA ALA A 124 -11.23 -44.32 -0.89
C ALA A 124 -12.12 -43.18 -1.41
N LYS A 125 -13.27 -43.53 -2.00
CA LYS A 125 -14.22 -42.54 -2.50
C LYS A 125 -14.81 -41.74 -1.34
N HIS A 126 -14.72 -40.43 -1.46
CA HIS A 126 -15.07 -39.51 -0.39
C HIS A 126 -15.60 -38.19 -0.94
N THR A 127 -16.37 -37.49 -0.10
CA THR A 127 -16.83 -36.13 -0.34
C THR A 127 -16.38 -35.23 0.80
N ILE A 128 -15.68 -34.14 0.48
CA ILE A 128 -15.31 -33.11 1.46
C ILE A 128 -16.46 -32.10 1.57
N ARG A 129 -16.93 -31.85 2.79
CA ARG A 129 -18.07 -30.97 3.09
C ARG A 129 -17.63 -29.52 3.26
N TYR A 130 -17.25 -28.89 2.14
CA TYR A 130 -16.84 -27.47 2.11
C TYR A 130 -17.93 -26.49 2.57
N ASP A 131 -19.19 -26.93 2.61
CA ASP A 131 -20.34 -26.22 3.19
C ASP A 131 -20.33 -26.16 4.73
N GLN A 132 -19.44 -26.91 5.38
CA GLN A 132 -19.36 -27.04 6.84
C GLN A 132 -17.94 -26.76 7.34
N PRO A 133 -17.44 -25.50 7.23
CA PRO A 133 -16.13 -25.14 7.76
C PRO A 133 -16.10 -25.26 9.28
N ILE A 134 -15.02 -25.84 9.80
CA ILE A 134 -14.73 -25.94 11.23
C ILE A 134 -13.39 -25.23 11.48
N ALA A 135 -13.38 -24.27 12.41
CA ALA A 135 -12.15 -23.60 12.81
C ALA A 135 -11.25 -24.56 13.61
N VAL A 136 -9.94 -24.42 13.43
CA VAL A 136 -8.95 -25.08 14.29
C VAL A 136 -8.98 -24.41 15.67
N GLU A 137 -8.93 -25.22 16.73
CA GLU A 137 -8.89 -24.73 18.11
C GLU A 137 -7.60 -23.92 18.35
N GLU A 138 -7.68 -22.88 19.18
CA GLU A 138 -6.53 -21.99 19.44
C GLU A 138 -5.31 -22.75 19.97
N SER A 139 -5.52 -23.75 20.82
CA SER A 139 -4.46 -24.62 21.38
C SER A 139 -3.78 -25.52 20.34
N GLU A 140 -4.35 -25.67 19.16
CA GLU A 140 -3.80 -26.47 18.06
C GLU A 140 -3.12 -25.60 16.99
N LEU A 141 -3.08 -24.28 17.19
CA LEU A 141 -2.32 -23.37 16.35
C LEU A 141 -0.81 -23.43 16.70
N PRO A 142 0.07 -23.16 15.72
CA PRO A 142 -0.22 -22.89 14.32
C PRO A 142 -0.49 -24.17 13.50
N VAL A 143 -1.30 -24.05 12.45
CA VAL A 143 -1.34 -25.07 11.40
C VAL A 143 -0.07 -24.95 10.57
N VAL A 144 0.90 -25.81 10.85
CA VAL A 144 2.21 -25.81 10.18
C VAL A 144 2.05 -26.22 8.71
N LEU A 145 2.64 -25.43 7.80
CA LEU A 145 2.73 -25.75 6.37
C LEU A 145 3.52 -27.05 6.20
N PRO A 146 2.99 -28.07 5.53
CA PRO A 146 3.68 -29.35 5.41
C PRO A 146 4.84 -29.25 4.42
N ASP A 147 5.91 -30.00 4.67
CA ASP A 147 6.98 -30.15 3.68
C ASP A 147 6.46 -30.90 2.44
N LEU A 148 6.76 -30.36 1.27
CA LEU A 148 6.41 -30.98 -0.01
C LEU A 148 7.61 -30.96 -0.96
N HIS A 149 7.99 -32.12 -1.48
CA HIS A 149 9.09 -32.21 -2.44
C HIS A 149 8.75 -31.55 -3.79
N ASP A 150 7.49 -31.60 -4.22
CA ASP A 150 7.02 -30.93 -5.44
C ASP A 150 5.88 -29.95 -5.15
N PHE A 151 6.27 -28.69 -4.94
CA PHE A 151 5.36 -27.57 -4.72
C PHE A 151 5.05 -26.76 -6.00
N ARG A 152 5.44 -27.24 -7.18
CA ARG A 152 5.17 -26.53 -8.44
C ARG A 152 3.66 -26.49 -8.72
N PRO A 153 3.14 -25.42 -9.34
CA PRO A 153 1.77 -25.39 -9.83
C PRO A 153 1.46 -26.60 -10.71
N GLY A 154 0.28 -27.18 -10.56
CA GLY A 154 -0.21 -28.26 -11.41
C GLY A 154 -1.59 -27.96 -11.97
N ASN A 155 -2.23 -28.96 -12.57
CA ASN A 155 -3.56 -28.84 -13.17
C ASN A 155 -4.71 -29.05 -12.16
N ASP A 156 -4.40 -29.46 -10.93
CA ASP A 156 -5.41 -29.58 -9.87
C ASP A 156 -5.81 -28.18 -9.37
N PRO A 157 -7.09 -27.78 -9.50
CA PRO A 157 -7.56 -26.46 -9.07
C PRO A 157 -7.44 -26.24 -7.55
N ARG A 158 -7.25 -27.29 -6.75
CA ARG A 158 -7.04 -27.18 -5.29
C ARG A 158 -5.62 -26.73 -4.91
N GLY A 159 -4.70 -26.70 -5.86
CA GLY A 159 -3.32 -26.25 -5.67
C GLY A 159 -2.37 -27.33 -5.15
N PRO A 160 -1.09 -26.99 -4.91
CA PRO A 160 -0.04 -27.97 -4.59
C PRO A 160 -0.27 -28.74 -3.29
N LEU A 161 -0.91 -28.13 -2.28
CA LEU A 161 -1.13 -28.76 -0.97
C LEU A 161 -2.09 -29.96 -1.03
N ALA A 162 -2.95 -30.06 -2.04
CA ALA A 162 -3.78 -31.24 -2.26
C ALA A 162 -2.97 -32.54 -2.48
N ARG A 163 -1.66 -32.44 -2.75
CA ARG A 163 -0.75 -33.60 -2.88
C ARG A 163 -0.27 -34.14 -1.53
N ALA A 164 -0.33 -33.34 -0.47
CA ALA A 164 0.15 -33.71 0.87
C ALA A 164 -0.93 -34.51 1.62
N LEU A 165 -1.31 -35.69 1.12
CA LEU A 165 -2.50 -36.42 1.59
C LEU A 165 -2.51 -36.69 3.11
N ASP A 166 -1.36 -37.02 3.71
CA ASP A 166 -1.23 -37.22 5.16
C ASP A 166 -1.40 -35.94 5.99
N TRP A 167 -1.15 -34.78 5.39
CA TRP A 167 -1.43 -33.50 6.02
C TRP A 167 -2.85 -33.03 5.73
N VAL A 168 -3.38 -33.27 4.53
CA VAL A 168 -4.75 -32.87 4.17
C VAL A 168 -5.75 -33.64 5.02
N PHE A 169 -5.65 -34.97 5.07
CA PHE A 169 -6.62 -35.81 5.75
C PHE A 169 -6.13 -36.25 7.11
N PHE A 170 -6.98 -36.11 8.12
CA PHE A 170 -6.72 -36.57 9.47
C PHE A 170 -8.00 -37.09 10.13
N GLN A 171 -7.83 -37.79 11.25
CA GLN A 171 -8.96 -38.29 12.04
C GLN A 171 -9.09 -37.56 13.36
N ARG A 172 -10.33 -37.36 13.81
CA ARG A 172 -10.70 -36.92 15.16
C ARG A 172 -11.96 -37.67 15.57
N ASP A 173 -11.93 -38.27 16.76
CA ASP A 173 -13.05 -39.08 17.31
C ASP A 173 -13.59 -40.14 16.33
N GLY A 174 -12.68 -40.81 15.61
CA GLY A 174 -13.00 -41.86 14.65
C GLY A 174 -13.64 -41.37 13.33
N LYS A 175 -13.74 -40.05 13.12
CA LYS A 175 -14.25 -39.42 11.89
C LYS A 175 -13.11 -38.81 11.09
N TRP A 176 -13.29 -38.76 9.77
CA TRP A 176 -12.33 -38.15 8.86
C TRP A 176 -12.62 -36.68 8.62
N PHE A 177 -11.55 -35.90 8.49
CA PHE A 177 -11.58 -34.48 8.17
C PHE A 177 -10.52 -34.14 7.12
N ALA A 178 -10.73 -33.05 6.39
CA ALA A 178 -9.81 -32.51 5.41
C ALA A 178 -9.47 -31.04 5.73
N ARG A 179 -8.19 -30.68 5.77
CA ARG A 179 -7.73 -29.28 5.91
C ARG A 179 -8.02 -28.48 4.64
N GLU A 180 -8.21 -27.17 4.79
CA GLU A 180 -8.19 -26.23 3.65
C GLU A 180 -6.82 -26.31 2.94
N THR A 181 -6.83 -26.41 1.61
CA THR A 181 -5.62 -26.58 0.79
C THR A 181 -5.15 -25.29 0.13
N ASN A 182 -5.97 -24.24 0.18
CA ASN A 182 -5.51 -22.90 -0.15
C ASN A 182 -4.66 -22.33 0.99
N THR A 183 -3.79 -21.38 0.66
CA THR A 183 -3.05 -20.57 1.63
C THR A 183 -3.54 -19.14 1.62
N MET A 184 -3.24 -18.41 2.70
CA MET A 184 -3.41 -16.97 2.74
C MET A 184 -2.41 -16.29 1.78
N PRO A 185 -2.70 -15.09 1.24
CA PRO A 185 -1.77 -14.32 0.43
C PRO A 185 -0.70 -13.70 1.30
N GLN A 186 0.41 -13.27 0.69
CA GLN A 186 1.47 -12.47 1.32
C GLN A 186 0.96 -11.25 2.13
N TRP A 187 -0.21 -10.72 1.79
CA TRP A 187 -0.84 -9.61 2.50
C TRP A 187 -1.39 -9.99 3.87
N ALA A 188 -1.61 -11.27 4.16
CA ALA A 188 -2.03 -11.73 5.48
C ALA A 188 -1.02 -11.30 6.57
N GLY A 189 0.27 -11.46 6.31
CA GLY A 189 1.32 -10.93 7.19
C GLY A 189 1.50 -9.41 7.07
N SER A 190 1.51 -8.87 5.84
CA SER A 190 1.81 -7.45 5.63
C SER A 190 0.75 -6.50 6.17
N CYS A 191 -0.47 -6.95 6.48
CA CYS A 191 -1.51 -6.05 6.98
C CYS A 191 -1.41 -5.72 8.48
N TRP A 192 -0.52 -6.38 9.23
CA TRP A 192 -0.41 -6.17 10.68
C TRP A 192 1.04 -6.24 11.20
N TYR A 193 2.05 -6.41 10.35
CA TYR A 193 3.45 -6.53 10.77
C TYR A 193 3.96 -5.37 11.64
N TYR A 194 3.45 -4.15 11.43
CA TYR A 194 3.79 -2.98 12.26
C TYR A 194 3.37 -3.16 13.73
N LEU A 195 2.30 -3.92 13.99
CA LEU A 195 1.91 -4.34 15.34
C LEU A 195 2.84 -5.43 15.88
N ARG A 196 3.31 -6.34 15.02
CA ARG A 196 4.23 -7.39 15.47
C ARG A 196 5.62 -6.84 15.82
N PHE A 197 6.04 -5.74 15.22
CA PHE A 197 7.30 -5.07 15.58
C PHE A 197 7.31 -4.50 17.00
N LEU A 198 6.15 -4.29 17.61
CA LEU A 198 6.04 -3.78 18.98
C LEU A 198 6.65 -4.76 19.99
N ASP A 199 6.43 -6.06 19.78
CA ASP A 199 6.91 -7.13 20.65
C ASP A 199 7.14 -8.44 19.85
N PRO A 200 8.21 -8.50 19.05
CA PRO A 200 8.40 -9.55 18.05
C PRO A 200 8.75 -10.92 18.65
N ARG A 201 9.10 -10.98 19.94
CA ARG A 201 9.50 -12.21 20.64
C ARG A 201 8.39 -12.78 21.52
N ASN A 202 7.23 -12.12 21.58
CA ASN A 202 6.10 -12.60 22.36
C ASN A 202 5.53 -13.89 21.76
N VAL A 203 5.55 -14.98 22.52
CA VAL A 203 5.05 -16.29 22.06
C VAL A 203 3.59 -16.53 22.42
N ASP A 204 3.03 -15.75 23.35
CA ASP A 204 1.69 -15.97 23.89
C ASP A 204 0.63 -15.04 23.27
N ARG A 205 1.06 -13.90 22.71
CA ARG A 205 0.17 -12.88 22.12
C ARG A 205 0.82 -12.15 20.96
N PRO A 206 0.04 -11.43 20.12
CA PRO A 206 0.58 -10.59 19.06
C PRO A 206 1.61 -9.56 19.55
N PHE A 207 1.29 -8.87 20.66
CA PHE A 207 2.14 -7.90 21.35
C PHE A 207 1.64 -7.63 22.78
N SER A 208 2.50 -7.09 23.67
CA SER A 208 2.10 -6.68 25.03
C SER A 208 1.41 -5.31 25.04
N GLU A 209 0.57 -5.06 26.05
CA GLU A 209 -0.09 -3.76 26.22
C GLU A 209 0.91 -2.62 26.43
N GLU A 210 1.95 -2.86 27.24
CA GLU A 210 3.05 -1.91 27.45
C GLU A 210 3.74 -1.53 26.13
N SER A 211 4.04 -2.52 25.28
CA SER A 211 4.65 -2.25 23.96
C SER A 211 3.72 -1.48 23.03
N TYR A 212 2.40 -1.70 23.14
CA TYR A 212 1.43 -0.96 22.34
C TYR A 212 1.36 0.50 22.76
N ASP A 213 1.24 0.76 24.06
CA ASP A 213 1.12 2.11 24.60
C ASP A 213 2.39 2.95 24.38
N ALA A 214 3.56 2.29 24.30
CA ALA A 214 4.82 2.96 24.05
C ALA A 214 5.02 3.42 22.59
N TRP A 215 4.41 2.73 21.62
CA TRP A 215 4.82 2.83 20.22
C TRP A 215 3.68 3.11 19.22
N MET A 216 2.43 2.89 19.61
CA MET A 216 1.27 3.09 18.73
C MET A 216 0.53 4.39 19.05
N PRO A 217 -0.04 5.06 18.03
CA PRO A 217 0.00 4.72 16.60
C PRO A 217 1.35 5.04 15.96
N VAL A 218 1.60 4.53 14.75
CA VAL A 218 2.82 4.87 13.99
C VAL A 218 2.76 6.34 13.59
N ASP A 219 3.71 7.15 14.07
CA ASP A 219 3.75 8.59 13.79
C ASP A 219 3.92 8.90 12.30
N LEU A 220 4.85 8.21 11.65
CA LEU A 220 5.20 8.43 10.24
C LEU A 220 5.41 7.09 9.53
N TYR A 221 4.56 6.84 8.54
CA TYR A 221 4.70 5.74 7.61
C TYR A 221 5.20 6.25 6.25
N VAL A 222 6.31 5.72 5.77
CA VAL A 222 6.89 6.06 4.45
C VAL A 222 6.81 4.85 3.55
N GLY A 223 6.13 4.98 2.39
CA GLY A 223 5.97 3.88 1.45
C GLY A 223 5.49 4.36 0.07
N GLY A 224 5.83 3.64 -0.99
CA GLY A 224 5.51 4.05 -2.35
C GLY A 224 4.00 4.14 -2.63
N SER A 225 3.61 5.01 -3.57
CA SER A 225 2.20 5.23 -3.91
C SER A 225 1.53 4.02 -4.59
N GLU A 226 2.31 3.06 -5.09
CA GLU A 226 1.82 1.78 -5.60
C GLU A 226 1.03 0.96 -4.57
N HIS A 227 1.17 1.28 -3.28
CA HIS A 227 0.50 0.58 -2.19
C HIS A 227 -0.81 1.24 -1.73
N ALA A 228 -1.23 2.37 -2.32
CA ALA A 228 -2.38 3.16 -1.88
C ALA A 228 -3.71 2.38 -1.84
N VAL A 229 -4.00 1.58 -2.87
CA VAL A 229 -5.27 0.83 -3.01
C VAL A 229 -5.14 -0.66 -2.68
N LEU A 230 -3.98 -1.10 -2.19
CA LEU A 230 -3.72 -2.49 -1.79
C LEU A 230 -3.31 -2.53 -0.33
N HIS A 231 -2.01 -2.62 -0.06
CA HIS A 231 -1.47 -2.77 1.29
C HIS A 231 -2.02 -1.73 2.28
N LEU A 232 -2.04 -0.45 1.92
CA LEU A 232 -2.52 0.59 2.84
C LEU A 232 -4.02 0.49 3.14
N LEU A 233 -4.82 0.07 2.15
CA LEU A 233 -6.25 -0.19 2.36
C LEU A 233 -6.44 -1.43 3.26
N TYR A 234 -5.73 -2.51 2.97
CA TYR A 234 -5.86 -3.76 3.73
C TYR A 234 -5.30 -3.67 5.15
N ALA A 235 -4.21 -2.93 5.36
CA ALA A 235 -3.66 -2.66 6.68
C ALA A 235 -4.65 -1.87 7.54
N ARG A 236 -5.31 -0.86 6.97
CA ARG A 236 -6.39 -0.12 7.66
C ARG A 236 -7.61 -0.99 7.94
N PHE A 237 -8.02 -1.82 6.97
CA PHE A 237 -9.13 -2.76 7.16
C PHE A 237 -8.83 -3.72 8.32
N TRP A 238 -7.68 -4.40 8.31
CA TRP A 238 -7.28 -5.30 9.40
C TRP A 238 -7.14 -4.58 10.73
N HIS A 239 -6.59 -3.36 10.74
CA HIS A 239 -6.50 -2.57 11.97
C HIS A 239 -7.88 -2.27 12.55
N LYS A 240 -8.86 -1.95 11.71
CA LYS A 240 -10.24 -1.72 12.16
C LYS A 240 -10.90 -2.97 12.68
N VAL A 241 -10.69 -4.11 12.03
CA VAL A 241 -11.13 -5.41 12.57
C VAL A 241 -10.54 -5.64 13.96
N LEU A 242 -9.24 -5.41 14.14
CA LEU A 242 -8.56 -5.54 15.44
C LEU A 242 -9.04 -4.50 16.48
N TYR A 243 -9.43 -3.31 16.05
CA TYR A 243 -9.99 -2.27 16.90
C TYR A 243 -11.38 -2.66 17.39
N ASP A 244 -12.23 -3.14 16.48
CA ASP A 244 -13.61 -3.54 16.79
C ASP A 244 -13.65 -4.72 17.77
N VAL A 245 -12.66 -5.62 17.73
CA VAL A 245 -12.52 -6.75 18.68
C VAL A 245 -11.66 -6.42 19.91
N GLY A 246 -11.23 -5.17 20.07
CA GLY A 246 -10.54 -4.68 21.27
C GLY A 246 -9.06 -5.08 21.40
N VAL A 247 -8.42 -5.54 20.33
CA VAL A 247 -6.98 -5.88 20.33
C VAL A 247 -6.08 -4.65 20.22
N VAL A 248 -6.56 -3.58 19.57
CA VAL A 248 -5.83 -2.30 19.45
C VAL A 248 -6.71 -1.15 19.98
N LYS A 249 -6.07 -0.09 20.51
CA LYS A 249 -6.76 1.06 21.14
C LYS A 249 -7.03 2.22 20.17
N HIS A 250 -6.32 2.29 19.05
CA HIS A 250 -6.46 3.35 18.05
C HIS A 250 -7.23 2.85 16.83
N ALA A 251 -8.07 3.71 16.23
CA ALA A 251 -8.89 3.33 15.08
C ALA A 251 -8.14 3.34 13.74
N GLU A 252 -6.96 3.97 13.69
CA GLU A 252 -6.09 4.06 12.51
C GLU A 252 -4.64 3.75 12.91
N PRO A 253 -3.89 3.00 12.07
CA PRO A 253 -2.54 2.58 12.40
C PRO A 253 -1.46 3.64 12.17
N PHE A 254 -1.68 4.60 11.25
CA PHE A 254 -0.67 5.53 10.78
C PHE A 254 -1.18 6.98 10.91
N VAL A 255 -0.45 7.83 11.63
CA VAL A 255 -0.81 9.25 11.84
C VAL A 255 -0.48 10.08 10.61
N ARG A 256 0.75 9.95 10.10
CA ARG A 256 1.21 10.61 8.88
C ARG A 256 1.69 9.57 7.87
N LEU A 257 1.21 9.69 6.63
CA LEU A 257 1.66 8.89 5.49
C LEU A 257 2.42 9.79 4.52
N VAL A 258 3.61 9.37 4.09
CA VAL A 258 4.39 10.04 3.05
C VAL A 258 4.70 9.05 1.95
N HIS A 259 4.38 9.42 0.71
CA HIS A 259 4.72 8.64 -0.47
C HIS A 259 6.05 9.09 -1.05
N GLN A 260 7.09 8.27 -0.94
CA GLN A 260 8.32 8.55 -1.69
C GLN A 260 8.09 8.36 -3.18
N GLY A 261 8.73 9.23 -3.98
CA GLY A 261 8.75 9.09 -5.42
C GLY A 261 9.67 7.95 -5.86
N MET A 262 9.37 7.37 -7.01
CA MET A 262 10.13 6.26 -7.56
C MET A 262 11.49 6.72 -8.08
N ILE A 263 12.54 5.95 -7.79
CA ILE A 263 13.85 6.12 -8.43
C ILE A 263 13.84 5.33 -9.75
N LEU A 264 14.08 6.03 -10.85
CA LEU A 264 14.19 5.45 -12.19
C LEU A 264 15.65 5.09 -12.48
N GLY A 265 15.88 4.14 -13.39
CA GLY A 265 17.22 3.86 -13.91
C GLY A 265 17.74 5.02 -14.76
N GLU A 266 19.01 4.94 -15.18
CA GLU A 266 19.65 5.97 -16.01
C GLU A 266 18.94 6.19 -17.35
N ASN A 267 18.14 5.21 -17.80
CA ASN A 267 17.29 5.29 -18.99
C ASN A 267 15.92 5.96 -18.76
N ASN A 268 15.67 6.57 -17.60
CA ASN A 268 14.37 7.13 -17.19
C ASN A 268 13.22 6.11 -17.16
N GLU A 269 13.53 4.83 -16.97
CA GLU A 269 12.53 3.79 -16.80
C GLU A 269 12.54 3.22 -15.38
N LYS A 270 11.41 2.62 -14.98
CA LYS A 270 11.35 1.86 -13.71
C LYS A 270 12.45 0.80 -13.69
N MET A 271 13.24 0.78 -12.61
CA MET A 271 14.24 -0.27 -12.40
C MET A 271 13.56 -1.61 -12.21
N SER A 272 14.02 -2.63 -12.93
CA SER A 272 13.53 -4.00 -12.76
C SER A 272 14.55 -5.03 -13.23
N LYS A 273 14.60 -6.18 -12.55
CA LYS A 273 15.52 -7.28 -12.90
C LYS A 273 15.34 -7.76 -14.34
N SER A 274 14.10 -7.81 -14.83
CA SER A 274 13.79 -8.23 -16.20
C SER A 274 14.30 -7.27 -17.28
N ARG A 275 14.51 -5.99 -16.94
CA ARG A 275 15.05 -4.98 -17.85
C ARG A 275 16.57 -4.81 -17.76
N GLY A 276 17.22 -5.46 -16.78
CA GLY A 276 18.66 -5.36 -16.57
C GLY A 276 19.16 -3.95 -16.23
N ASN A 277 18.27 -3.01 -15.87
CA ASN A 277 18.58 -1.60 -15.60
C ASN A 277 18.64 -1.29 -14.09
N VAL A 278 18.80 -2.31 -13.25
CA VAL A 278 18.89 -2.16 -11.79
C VAL A 278 20.29 -1.70 -11.41
N ILE A 279 20.36 -0.61 -10.67
CA ILE A 279 21.59 -0.24 -9.97
C ILE A 279 21.61 -1.00 -8.64
N ASN A 280 22.62 -1.84 -8.44
CA ASN A 280 22.76 -2.59 -7.21
C ASN A 280 23.39 -1.69 -6.13
N PRO A 281 22.70 -1.43 -4.99
CA PRO A 281 23.25 -0.61 -3.93
C PRO A 281 24.58 -1.15 -3.38
N ASP A 282 24.80 -2.46 -3.38
CA ASP A 282 26.04 -3.06 -2.87
C ASP A 282 27.27 -2.61 -3.69
N ASP A 283 27.12 -2.45 -5.00
CA ASP A 283 28.20 -2.01 -5.88
C ASP A 283 28.51 -0.53 -5.63
N VAL A 284 27.47 0.30 -5.45
CA VAL A 284 27.62 1.72 -5.10
C VAL A 284 28.28 1.89 -3.73
N VAL A 285 27.88 1.10 -2.73
CA VAL A 285 28.48 1.12 -1.39
C VAL A 285 29.95 0.71 -1.44
N ARG A 286 30.30 -0.32 -2.22
CA ARG A 286 31.69 -0.78 -2.36
C ARG A 286 32.58 0.29 -2.99
N GLU A 287 32.07 1.02 -3.98
CA GLU A 287 32.84 2.02 -4.73
C GLU A 287 32.90 3.38 -4.00
N TYR A 288 31.79 3.84 -3.42
CA TYR A 288 31.67 5.20 -2.88
C TYR A 288 31.50 5.28 -1.36
N GLY A 289 31.06 4.19 -0.72
CA GLY A 289 30.72 4.12 0.70
C GLY A 289 29.22 4.34 0.97
N ALA A 290 28.74 3.79 2.10
CA ALA A 290 27.33 3.84 2.49
C ALA A 290 26.80 5.27 2.66
N ASP A 291 27.60 6.16 3.25
CA ASP A 291 27.19 7.55 3.48
C ASP A 291 27.11 8.37 2.19
N ALA A 292 27.93 8.05 1.19
CA ALA A 292 27.84 8.68 -0.11
C ALA A 292 26.53 8.28 -0.83
N LEU A 293 26.14 7.00 -0.75
CA LEU A 293 24.85 6.53 -1.27
C LEU A 293 23.68 7.23 -0.57
N ARG A 294 23.64 7.18 0.77
CA ARG A 294 22.57 7.79 1.58
C ARG A 294 22.42 9.28 1.29
N ALA A 295 23.52 10.03 1.37
CA ALA A 295 23.51 11.46 1.14
C ALA A 295 23.12 11.80 -0.30
N TYR A 296 23.48 10.97 -1.28
CA TYR A 296 23.04 11.14 -2.66
C TYR A 296 21.54 10.95 -2.81
N GLU A 297 20.97 9.86 -2.31
CA GLU A 297 19.52 9.61 -2.36
C GLU A 297 18.72 10.74 -1.71
N MET A 298 19.21 11.27 -0.59
CA MET A 298 18.59 12.41 0.10
C MET A 298 18.75 13.73 -0.67
N PHE A 299 19.76 13.86 -1.52
CA PHE A 299 20.09 15.09 -2.24
C PHE A 299 19.47 15.18 -3.65
N MET A 300 19.14 14.06 -4.29
CA MET A 300 18.66 13.99 -5.68
C MET A 300 17.42 14.86 -5.97
N GLY A 301 16.63 15.20 -4.95
CA GLY A 301 15.46 16.06 -5.08
C GLY A 301 14.44 15.81 -3.97
N PRO A 302 13.29 16.50 -3.99
CA PRO A 302 12.22 16.33 -3.00
C PRO A 302 11.79 14.86 -2.90
N LEU A 303 11.62 14.34 -1.67
CA LEU A 303 11.37 12.91 -1.39
C LEU A 303 10.24 12.32 -2.25
N GLU A 304 9.15 13.06 -2.40
CA GLU A 304 7.90 12.64 -3.05
C GLU A 304 7.98 12.58 -4.59
N GLN A 305 8.99 13.21 -5.19
CA GLN A 305 9.12 13.27 -6.64
C GLN A 305 9.84 12.06 -7.22
N VAL A 306 9.38 11.65 -8.41
CA VAL A 306 10.09 10.65 -9.24
C VAL A 306 11.42 11.24 -9.70
N LYS A 307 12.50 10.47 -9.55
CA LYS A 307 13.87 10.95 -9.80
C LYS A 307 14.65 9.95 -10.64
N PRO A 308 15.35 10.37 -11.72
CA PRO A 308 16.25 9.48 -12.43
C PRO A 308 17.57 9.32 -11.66
N TRP A 309 18.03 8.08 -11.55
CA TRP A 309 19.35 7.78 -11.04
C TRP A 309 20.44 8.34 -11.98
N GLN A 310 21.49 8.94 -11.40
CA GLN A 310 22.66 9.41 -12.13
C GLN A 310 23.94 9.15 -11.33
N THR A 311 24.67 8.10 -11.69
CA THR A 311 25.88 7.67 -10.96
C THR A 311 26.93 8.78 -10.85
N SER A 312 27.04 9.64 -11.87
CA SER A 312 27.95 10.80 -11.88
C SER A 312 27.65 11.81 -10.75
N GLY A 313 26.41 11.89 -10.27
CA GLY A 313 26.01 12.78 -9.17
C GLY A 313 26.60 12.36 -7.81
N ILE A 314 26.90 11.08 -7.63
CA ILE A 314 27.44 10.53 -6.37
C ILE A 314 28.82 11.10 -6.08
N GLN A 315 29.65 11.31 -7.11
CA GLN A 315 30.98 11.89 -6.95
C GLN A 315 30.92 13.30 -6.34
N GLY A 316 29.88 14.08 -6.65
CA GLY A 316 29.66 15.40 -6.05
C GLY A 316 29.43 15.31 -4.55
N VAL A 317 28.60 14.36 -4.14
CA VAL A 317 28.29 14.10 -2.72
C VAL A 317 29.49 13.52 -2.00
N ARG A 318 30.24 12.59 -2.62
CA ARG A 318 31.46 12.04 -2.05
C ARG A 318 32.50 13.13 -1.75
N ARG A 319 32.75 14.03 -2.71
CA ARG A 319 33.64 15.18 -2.51
C ARG A 319 33.16 16.10 -1.37
N PHE A 320 31.86 16.26 -1.21
CA PHE A 320 31.30 16.99 -0.07
C PHE A 320 31.63 16.31 1.25
N LEU A 321 31.41 14.99 1.36
CA LEU A 321 31.73 14.22 2.57
C LEU A 321 33.24 14.24 2.88
N ASP A 322 34.11 14.09 1.86
CA ASP A 322 35.56 14.18 2.04
C ASP A 322 36.01 15.55 2.56
N ARG A 323 35.33 16.63 2.13
CA ARG A 323 35.59 17.98 2.68
C ARG A 323 35.15 18.09 4.13
N VAL A 324 33.99 17.56 4.49
CA VAL A 324 33.53 17.53 5.89
C VAL A 324 34.53 16.78 6.75
N PHE A 325 34.97 15.59 6.32
CA PHE A 325 35.97 14.80 7.03
C PHE A 325 37.26 15.59 7.24
N LYS A 326 37.87 16.09 6.15
CA LYS A 326 39.11 16.86 6.21
C LYS A 326 39.01 18.08 7.14
N LEU A 327 37.86 18.76 7.10
CA LEU A 327 37.58 19.92 7.95
C LEU A 327 37.51 19.53 9.43
N CYS A 328 36.79 18.45 9.75
CA CYS A 328 36.54 18.03 11.12
C CYS A 328 37.71 17.25 11.75
N THR A 329 38.60 16.67 10.93
CA THR A 329 39.83 15.99 11.39
C THR A 329 41.08 16.85 11.23
N GLY A 330 40.92 18.09 10.76
CA GLY A 330 42.02 19.04 10.58
C GLY A 330 42.43 19.72 11.89
N GLN A 331 43.13 20.85 11.76
CA GLN A 331 43.47 21.67 12.91
C GLN A 331 42.26 22.50 13.35
N LEU A 332 41.60 22.06 14.41
CA LEU A 332 40.51 22.78 15.06
C LEU A 332 41.06 23.70 16.15
N VAL A 333 40.44 24.86 16.34
CA VAL A 333 40.76 25.77 17.44
C VAL A 333 39.64 25.81 18.47
N ASP A 334 40.01 25.78 19.74
CA ASP A 334 39.10 26.00 20.86
C ASP A 334 38.93 27.50 21.09
N ALA A 335 38.19 28.13 20.19
CA ALA A 335 37.87 29.56 20.20
C ALA A 335 36.42 29.75 19.74
N PRO A 336 35.73 30.82 20.20
CA PRO A 336 34.42 31.17 19.69
C PRO A 336 34.50 31.49 18.19
N ALA A 337 33.44 31.15 17.47
CA ALA A 337 33.31 31.55 16.08
C ALA A 337 33.00 33.06 16.01
N ASP A 338 33.35 33.70 14.89
CA ASP A 338 32.93 35.09 14.69
C ASP A 338 31.40 35.20 14.54
N GLU A 339 30.85 36.40 14.73
CA GLU A 339 29.40 36.62 14.71
C GLU A 339 28.75 36.17 13.38
N ALA A 340 29.46 36.31 12.27
CA ALA A 340 28.98 35.89 10.96
C ALA A 340 28.85 34.36 10.87
N THR A 341 29.85 33.63 11.36
CA THR A 341 29.89 32.17 11.41
C THR A 341 28.87 31.64 12.40
N GLU A 342 28.75 32.20 13.60
CA GLU A 342 27.73 31.82 14.57
C GLU A 342 26.32 31.99 13.98
N ARG A 343 26.06 33.14 13.36
CA ARG A 343 24.78 33.40 12.69
C ARG A 343 24.48 32.38 11.60
N LEU A 344 25.48 32.00 10.78
CA LEU A 344 25.28 30.99 9.75
C LEU A 344 25.04 29.60 10.35
N VAL A 345 25.78 29.22 11.39
CA VAL A 345 25.58 27.96 12.12
C VAL A 345 24.15 27.86 12.66
N HIS A 346 23.65 28.89 13.35
CA HIS A 346 22.28 28.91 13.86
C HIS A 346 21.20 28.91 12.77
N LYS A 347 21.42 29.62 11.66
CA LYS A 347 20.54 29.54 10.49
C LYS A 347 20.50 28.13 9.91
N THR A 348 21.63 27.46 9.83
CA THR A 348 21.73 26.07 9.33
C THR A 348 21.06 25.10 10.29
N ILE A 349 21.23 25.24 11.61
CA ILE A 349 20.51 24.43 12.62
C ILE A 349 19.00 24.54 12.39
N LYS A 350 18.47 25.76 12.34
CA LYS A 350 17.04 25.98 12.13
C LYS A 350 16.57 25.36 10.81
N LYS A 351 17.28 25.65 9.72
CA LYS A 351 16.90 25.16 8.38
C LYS A 351 16.93 23.64 8.29
N VAL A 352 17.98 22.99 8.78
CA VAL A 352 18.12 21.54 8.73
C VAL A 352 17.07 20.87 9.62
N GLY A 353 16.82 21.40 10.83
CA GLY A 353 15.75 20.93 11.70
C GLY A 353 14.38 20.99 11.02
N ASP A 354 13.99 22.18 10.54
CA ASP A 354 12.71 22.39 9.85
C ASP A 354 12.57 21.52 8.58
N ASP A 355 13.67 21.30 7.85
CA ASP A 355 13.67 20.48 6.64
C ASP A 355 13.57 18.98 6.94
N ILE A 356 14.20 18.49 8.01
CA ILE A 356 14.07 17.08 8.41
C ILE A 356 12.63 16.78 8.86
N GLU A 357 12.02 17.62 9.71
CA GLU A 357 10.63 17.46 10.16
C GLU A 357 9.63 17.46 8.98
N ALA A 358 9.93 18.27 7.97
CA ALA A 358 9.12 18.38 6.78
C ALA A 358 9.53 17.42 5.64
N MET A 359 10.49 16.51 5.86
CA MET A 359 11.00 15.55 4.87
C MET A 359 11.61 16.20 3.60
N ARG A 360 12.12 17.43 3.70
CA ARG A 360 12.83 18.18 2.64
C ARG A 360 14.33 17.92 2.69
N PHE A 361 14.73 16.65 2.58
CA PHE A 361 16.11 16.24 2.80
C PHE A 361 17.11 16.87 1.83
N ASN A 362 16.71 17.11 0.58
CA ASN A 362 17.58 17.68 -0.44
C ASN A 362 18.03 19.10 -0.08
N THR A 363 17.12 19.92 0.45
CA THR A 363 17.46 21.28 0.88
C THR A 363 18.19 21.31 2.22
N ALA A 364 18.03 20.28 3.06
CA ALA A 364 18.86 20.09 4.25
C ALA A 364 20.32 19.82 3.85
N VAL A 365 20.56 18.89 2.91
CA VAL A 365 21.91 18.63 2.38
C VAL A 365 22.51 19.88 1.74
N SER A 366 21.74 20.65 0.96
CA SER A 366 22.20 21.93 0.41
C SER A 366 22.65 22.91 1.50
N ALA A 367 21.91 23.02 2.62
CA ALA A 367 22.29 23.89 3.74
C ALA A 367 23.59 23.44 4.41
N LEU A 368 23.77 22.13 4.57
CA LEU A 368 25.02 21.55 5.09
C LEU A 368 26.20 21.85 4.17
N MET A 369 26.04 21.72 2.84
CA MET A 369 27.07 22.08 1.87
C MET A 369 27.48 23.55 1.96
N ILE A 370 26.52 24.46 2.14
CA ILE A 370 26.79 25.90 2.33
C ILE A 370 27.60 26.13 3.61
N LEU A 371 27.19 25.51 4.72
CA LEU A 371 27.91 25.63 6.00
C LEU A 371 29.34 25.08 5.90
N THR A 372 29.51 23.90 5.29
CA THR A 372 30.84 23.31 5.09
C THR A 372 31.75 24.21 4.28
N ASN A 373 31.26 24.80 3.18
CA ASN A 373 32.05 25.72 2.36
C ASN A 373 32.45 26.98 3.12
N HIS A 374 31.53 27.54 3.93
CA HIS A 374 31.83 28.69 4.79
C HIS A 374 32.93 28.36 5.81
N ILE A 375 32.77 27.27 6.58
CA ILE A 375 33.75 26.89 7.61
C ILE A 375 35.10 26.56 6.95
N ALA A 376 35.11 25.93 5.77
CA ALA A 376 36.34 25.64 5.04
C ALA A 376 37.08 26.89 4.54
N SER A 377 36.42 28.05 4.49
CA SER A 377 37.04 29.32 4.08
C SER A 377 37.67 30.11 5.24
N LEU A 378 37.44 29.67 6.48
CA LEU A 378 38.01 30.30 7.67
C LEU A 378 39.51 29.97 7.80
N GLU A 379 40.30 30.93 8.28
CA GLU A 379 41.73 30.68 8.58
C GLU A 379 41.92 29.68 9.73
N GLN A 380 41.02 29.75 10.72
CA GLN A 380 40.98 28.82 11.85
C GLN A 380 39.57 28.27 11.97
N VAL A 381 39.44 26.95 12.11
CA VAL A 381 38.14 26.28 12.20
C VAL A 381 37.71 26.19 13.67
N PRO A 382 36.64 26.89 14.10
CA PRO A 382 36.15 26.81 15.47
C PRO A 382 35.59 25.41 15.76
N VAL A 383 36.06 24.78 16.83
CA VAL A 383 35.63 23.43 17.24
C VAL A 383 34.10 23.33 17.40
N GLY A 384 33.45 24.39 17.90
CA GLY A 384 32.00 24.45 18.08
C GLY A 384 31.22 24.40 16.76
N ALA A 385 31.71 25.08 15.73
CA ALA A 385 31.09 25.09 14.40
C ALA A 385 31.25 23.72 13.72
N ALA A 386 32.44 23.12 13.77
CA ALA A 386 32.70 21.79 13.24
C ALA A 386 31.84 20.71 13.95
N ARG A 387 31.77 20.76 15.29
CA ARG A 387 30.92 19.84 16.08
C ARG A 387 29.45 19.94 15.68
N THR A 388 28.94 21.15 15.49
CA THR A 388 27.55 21.38 15.07
C THR A 388 27.29 20.82 13.67
N LEU A 389 28.22 21.03 12.72
CA LEU A 389 28.12 20.46 11.38
C LEU A 389 28.01 18.94 11.42
N VAL A 390 28.84 18.26 12.22
CA VAL A 390 28.82 16.79 12.38
C VAL A 390 27.47 16.32 12.94
N LEU A 391 26.96 16.98 13.98
CA LEU A 391 25.66 16.62 14.58
C LEU A 391 24.50 16.77 13.60
N LEU A 392 24.50 17.82 12.78
CA LEU A 392 23.46 18.03 11.78
C LEU A 392 23.57 17.07 10.59
N LEU A 393 24.77 16.59 10.27
CA LEU A 393 25.02 15.62 9.19
C LEU A 393 24.66 14.18 9.60
N ALA A 394 24.75 13.84 10.88
CA ALA A 394 24.60 12.47 11.39
C ALA A 394 23.34 11.71 10.93
N PRO A 395 22.13 12.32 10.81
CA PRO A 395 20.96 11.60 10.28
C PRO A 395 21.14 11.11 8.82
N ILE A 396 22.00 11.79 8.05
CA ILE A 396 22.20 11.55 6.63
C ILE A 396 23.45 10.68 6.39
N ALA A 397 24.58 11.04 7.00
CA ALA A 397 25.85 10.32 6.92
C ALA A 397 26.35 9.97 8.35
N PRO A 398 25.82 8.89 8.96
CA PRO A 398 26.11 8.55 10.36
C PRO A 398 27.47 7.87 10.60
N HIS A 399 28.18 7.42 9.56
CA HIS A 399 29.43 6.66 9.72
C HIS A 399 30.69 7.54 9.57
N LEU A 400 30.62 8.58 8.74
CA LEU A 400 31.69 9.56 8.52
C LEU A 400 32.11 10.23 9.82
#